data_AF-H9VIF9-F1
#
_entry.id   AF-H9VIF9-F1
#
_cell.length_a   1.000
_cell.length_b   1.000
_cell.length_c   1.000
_cell.angle_alpha   90.00
_cell.angle_beta   90.00
_cell.angle_gamma   90.00
#
_symmetry.space_group_name_H-M   'P 1'
#
loop_
_entity.id
_entity.type
_entity.pdbx_description
1 polymer ?
#
loop_
_entity_poly.entity_id
_entity_poly.type
_entity_poly.pdbx_seq_one_letter_code
_entity_poly.pdbx_strand_id
1 'polypeptide(L)' 'LMAFVSHMGTSTQCGHYVAHIFKEGRWVIFNDCKVAVSSEPPKDMGYLYFFERVHGHAETA' A
#
# COMPACT_ATOMS: atom_id res chain seq x y z
N LEU A 1 5.73 -5.20 4.91
CA LEU A 1 5.12 -4.52 3.73
C LEU A 1 4.77 -3.10 4.16
N MET A 2 5.30 -2.09 3.48
CA MET A 2 5.12 -0.68 3.84
C MET A 2 3.99 -0.03 3.03
N ALA A 3 3.96 -0.27 1.72
CA ALA A 3 2.96 0.29 0.83
C ALA A 3 2.77 -0.57 -0.42
N PHE A 4 1.68 -0.37 -1.14
CA PHE A 4 1.47 -0.92 -2.46
C PHE A 4 0.60 0.00 -3.31
N VAL A 5 0.79 -0.06 -4.63
CA VAL A 5 -0.01 0.64 -5.63
C VAL A 5 -0.78 -0.41 -6.43
N SER A 6 -2.09 -0.25 -6.53
CA SER A 6 -2.97 -1.14 -7.30
C SER A 6 -3.42 -0.45 -8.58
N HIS A 7 -3.27 -1.14 -9.71
CA HIS A 7 -4.02 -0.83 -10.93
C HIS A 7 -5.38 -1.50 -10.84
N MET A 8 -6.46 -0.73 -10.95
CA MET A 8 -7.82 -1.22 -10.98
C MET A 8 -8.34 -1.19 -12.41
N GLY A 9 -8.40 -2.36 -13.03
CA GLY A 9 -8.90 -2.55 -14.38
C GLY A 9 -8.39 -3.87 -14.96
N THR A 10 -9.06 -4.37 -16.00
CA THR A 10 -8.63 -5.57 -16.74
C THR A 10 -7.81 -5.22 -17.98
N SER A 11 -7.78 -3.95 -18.39
CA SER A 11 -7.05 -3.47 -19.56
C SER A 11 -5.63 -3.05 -19.17
N THR A 12 -4.66 -3.41 -20.00
CA THR A 12 -3.29 -2.89 -19.87
C THR A 12 -3.17 -1.43 -20.35
N GLN A 13 -4.14 -0.94 -21.13
CA GLN A 13 -4.11 0.40 -21.73
C GLN A 13 -4.81 1.46 -20.87
N CYS A 14 -5.69 1.05 -19.95
CA CYS A 14 -6.45 1.95 -19.10
C CYS A 14 -6.84 1.31 -17.77
N GLY A 15 -7.08 2.14 -16.77
CA GLY A 15 -7.53 1.73 -15.45
C GLY A 15 -7.34 2.86 -14.45
N HIS A 16 -7.54 2.56 -13.17
CA HIS A 16 -7.45 3.54 -12.10
C HIS A 16 -6.36 3.15 -11.10
N TYR A 17 -5.49 4.08 -10.73
CA TYR A 17 -4.44 3.80 -9.75
C TYR A 17 -4.80 4.33 -8.37
N VAL A 18 -4.65 3.47 -7.36
CA VAL A 18 -4.78 3.85 -5.95
C VAL A 18 -3.56 3.37 -5.18
N ALA A 19 -3.19 4.10 -4.12
CA ALA A 19 -2.10 3.71 -3.24
C ALA A 19 -2.62 3.36 -1.85
N HIS A 20 -2.08 2.28 -1.28
CA HIS A 20 -2.27 1.91 0.11
C HIS A 20 -0.93 2.06 0.83
N ILE A 21 -0.90 2.84 1.91
CA ILE A 21 0.30 3.09 2.71
C ILE A 21 -0.01 2.71 4.16
N PHE A 22 0.88 1.92 4.77
CA PHE A 22 0.85 1.68 6.21
C PHE A 22 1.57 2.83 6.92
N LYS A 23 0.82 3.65 7.64
CA LYS A 23 1.34 4.81 8.37
C LYS A 23 0.62 4.92 9.71
N GLU A 24 1.37 5.25 10.77
CA GLU A 24 0.80 5.44 12.13
C GLU A 24 -0.01 4.21 12.61
N GLY A 25 0.48 3.00 12.33
CA GLY A 25 -0.16 1.76 12.78
C GLY A 25 -1.44 1.36 12.03
N ARG A 26 -1.80 2.07 10.96
CA ARG A 26 -3.01 1.80 10.17
C ARG A 26 -2.74 1.89 8.67
N TRP A 27 -3.58 1.21 7.90
CA TRP A 27 -3.58 1.32 6.45
C TRP A 27 -4.45 2.49 6.01
N VAL A 28 -3.93 3.27 5.06
CA VAL A 28 -4.61 4.43 4.48
C VAL A 28 -4.64 4.26 2.98
N ILE A 29 -5.82 4.40 2.39
CA ILE A 29 -6.00 4.46 0.94
C ILE A 29 -5.95 5.93 0.49
N PHE A 30 -5.16 6.16 -0.55
CA PHE A 30 -5.06 7.41 -1.28
C PHE A 30 -5.65 7.16 -2.68
N ASN A 31 -6.82 7.74 -2.92
CA ASN A 31 -7.56 7.67 -4.17
C ASN A 31 -7.81 9.10 -4.65
N ASP A 32 -6.90 9.62 -5.47
CA ASP A 32 -6.86 11.01 -5.90
C ASP A 32 -6.95 11.98 -4.69
N CYS A 33 -8.00 12.80 -4.64
CA CYS A 33 -8.26 13.72 -3.53
C CYS A 33 -8.91 13.06 -2.31
N LYS A 34 -9.35 11.79 -2.42
CA LYS A 34 -10.01 11.05 -1.34
C LYS A 34 -8.98 10.25 -0.56
N VAL A 35 -8.89 10.54 0.74
CA VAL A 35 -7.99 9.85 1.66
C VAL A 35 -8.83 9.25 2.78
N ALA A 36 -8.70 7.94 3.01
CA ALA A 36 -9.50 7.23 4.01
C ALA A 36 -8.70 6.12 4.70
N VAL A 37 -9.12 5.76 5.91
CA VAL A 37 -8.61 4.56 6.59
C VAL A 37 -9.13 3.32 5.85
N SER A 38 -8.24 2.37 5.58
CA SER A 38 -8.55 1.10 4.91
C SER A 38 -8.34 -0.04 5.90
N SER A 39 -9.42 -0.54 6.50
CA SER A 39 -9.34 -1.61 7.51
C SER A 39 -8.89 -2.95 6.92
N GLU A 40 -9.33 -3.24 5.69
CA GLU A 40 -9.04 -4.48 4.95
C GLU A 40 -8.44 -4.13 3.58
N PRO A 41 -7.16 -3.72 3.53
CA PRO A 41 -6.52 -3.34 2.27
C PRO A 41 -6.34 -4.57 1.37
N PRO A 42 -6.62 -4.48 0.06
CA PRO A 42 -6.56 -5.60 -0.89
C PRO A 42 -5.11 -5.93 -1.29
N LYS A 43 -4.31 -6.43 -0.35
CA LYS A 43 -2.86 -6.66 -0.52
C LYS A 43 -2.52 -7.65 -1.63
N ASP A 44 -3.41 -8.55 -2.01
CA ASP A 44 -3.17 -9.53 -3.09
C ASP A 44 -3.41 -8.93 -4.49
N MET A 45 -4.00 -7.73 -4.57
CA MET A 45 -4.34 -7.02 -5.81
C MET A 45 -3.41 -5.83 -6.07
N GLY A 46 -2.23 -5.79 -5.46
CA GLY A 46 -1.21 -4.79 -5.75
C GLY A 46 -0.48 -5.08 -7.06
N TYR A 47 -0.15 -4.01 -7.78
CA TYR A 47 0.69 -4.06 -8.99
C TYR A 47 2.16 -3.79 -8.66
N LEU A 48 2.42 -2.78 -7.82
CA LEU A 48 3.75 -2.43 -7.33
C LEU A 48 3.77 -2.45 -5.80
N TYR A 49 4.77 -3.11 -5.22
CA TYR A 49 4.90 -3.27 -3.76
C TYR A 49 6.17 -2.61 -3.24
N PHE A 50 6.06 -1.98 -2.08
CA PHE A 50 7.14 -1.35 -1.37
C PHE A 50 7.33 -2.04 -0.02
N PHE A 51 8.48 -2.68 0.16
CA PHE A 51 8.86 -3.33 1.39
C PHE A 51 9.89 -2.47 2.12
N GLU A 52 9.65 -2.21 3.40
CA GLU A 52 10.67 -1.68 4.28
C GLU A 52 11.64 -2.79 4.65
N ARG A 53 12.94 -2.47 4.64
CA ARG A 53 13.97 -3.38 5.16
C ARG A 53 13.74 -3.54 6.66
N VAL A 54 13.51 -4.77 7.11
CA VAL A 54 13.55 -5.06 8.54
C VAL A 54 14.99 -4.92 9.01
N HIS A 55 15.26 -3.97 9.89
CA HIS A 55 16.47 -4.02 10.69
C HIS A 55 16.24 -5.11 11.74
N GLY A 56 16.91 -6.25 11.60
CA GLY A 56 16.90 -7.28 12.65
C GLY A 56 17.28 -6.61 13.98
N HIS A 57 16.72 -7.11 15.09
CA HIS A 57 16.97 -6.60 16.44
C HIS A 57 18.43 -6.15 16.60
N ALA A 58 18.68 -4.84 16.54
CA ALA A 58 19.75 -4.29 17.32
C ALA A 58 19.26 -4.49 18.75
N GLU A 59 19.68 -5.60 19.35
CA GLU A 59 19.70 -5.69 20.80
C GLU A 59 20.27 -4.36 21.28
N THR A 60 19.45 -3.66 22.05
CA THR A 60 19.86 -2.57 22.91
C THR A 60 21.11 -3.02 23.66
N ALA A 61 22.27 -2.55 23.22
CA ALA A 61 23.46 -2.45 24.06
C ALA A 61 23.27 -1.26 25.00
#